data_AF-A0AAX1XCA1-F1
#
_entry.id   AF-A0AAX1XCA1-F1
#
_cell.length_a   1.000
_cell.length_b   1.000
_cell.length_c   1.000
_cell.angle_alpha   90.00
_cell.angle_beta   90.00
_cell.angle_gamma   90.00
#
_symmetry.space_group_name_H-M   'P 1'
#
loop_
_entity.id
_entity.type
_entity.pdbx_description
1 polymer ?
#
loop_
_entity_poly.entity_id
_entity_poly.type
_entity_poly.pdbx_seq_one_letter_code
_entity_poly.pdbx_strand_id
1 'polypeptide(L)' 'MLYTISFQAPAFYEKFGWRRFGDVPCDSRGTNRMFMTKTLRWAPAARAGVRARRGAR' A
#
# COMPACT_ATOMS: atom_id res chain seq x y z
N MET A 1 4.41 -6.19 -4.52
CA MET A 1 3.20 -7.01 -4.79
C MET A 1 2.76 -7.65 -3.49
N LEU A 2 1.44 -7.82 -3.31
CA LEU A 2 0.83 -8.42 -2.12
C LEU A 2 -0.13 -9.52 -2.55
N TYR A 3 -0.30 -10.55 -1.74
CA TYR A 3 -1.48 -11.41 -1.80
C TYR A 3 -2.20 -11.42 -0.45
N THR A 4 -3.53 -11.57 -0.48
CA THR A 4 -4.40 -11.72 0.69
C THR A 4 -5.45 -12.78 0.38
N ILE A 5 -5.95 -13.49 1.39
CA ILE A 5 -7.09 -14.39 1.24
C ILE A 5 -8.40 -13.60 1.46
N SER A 6 -9.50 -14.03 0.82
CA SER A 6 -10.82 -13.35 0.89
C SER A 6 -11.30 -13.03 2.31
N PHE A 7 -11.04 -13.90 3.29
CA PHE A 7 -11.48 -13.71 4.68
C PHE A 7 -10.49 -12.94 5.55
N GLN A 8 -9.36 -12.50 5.00
CA GLN A 8 -8.37 -11.70 5.72
C GLN A 8 -8.77 -10.22 5.65
N ALA A 9 -8.04 -9.41 4.88
CA ALA A 9 -8.26 -7.96 4.85
C ALA A 9 -8.19 -7.33 3.45
N PRO A 10 -8.80 -7.92 2.39
CA PRO A 10 -8.77 -7.32 1.05
C PRO A 10 -9.32 -5.89 1.03
N ALA A 11 -10.43 -5.64 1.74
CA ALA A 11 -11.03 -4.31 1.85
C ALA A 11 -10.13 -3.30 2.58
N PHE A 12 -9.29 -3.75 3.51
CA PHE A 12 -8.29 -2.87 4.15
C PHE A 12 -7.28 -2.40 3.11
N TYR A 13 -6.69 -3.32 2.35
CA TYR A 13 -5.70 -2.97 1.33
C TYR A 13 -6.31 -2.08 0.24
N GLU A 14 -7.54 -2.33 -0.19
CA GLU A 14 -8.27 -1.48 -1.14
C GLU A 14 -8.38 -0.03 -0.63
N LYS A 15 -8.73 0.17 0.65
CA LYS A 15 -8.77 1.50 1.29
C LYS A 15 -7.41 2.22 1.26
N PHE A 16 -6.30 1.48 1.32
CA PHE A 16 -4.95 2.05 1.25
C PHE A 16 -4.38 2.11 -0.17
N GLY A 17 -5.24 2.07 -1.20
CA GLY A 17 -4.84 2.28 -2.59
C GLY A 17 -4.20 1.06 -3.25
N TRP A 18 -4.37 -0.13 -2.67
CA TRP A 18 -4.06 -1.38 -3.36
C TRP A 18 -5.21 -1.74 -4.31
N ARG A 19 -4.89 -2.37 -5.42
CA ARG A 19 -5.84 -2.80 -6.46
C ARG A 19 -5.65 -4.27 -6.75
N ARG A 20 -6.76 -5.02 -6.84
CA ARG A 20 -6.75 -6.42 -7.29
C ARG A 20 -6.37 -6.48 -8.77
N PHE A 21 -5.52 -7.43 -9.12
CA PHE A 21 -5.19 -7.72 -10.53
C PHE A 21 -5.40 -9.19 -10.92
N GLY A 22 -5.68 -10.07 -9.96
CA GLY A 22 -6.08 -11.44 -10.21
C GLY A 22 -6.47 -12.17 -8.93
N ASP A 23 -7.14 -13.30 -9.06
CA ASP A 23 -7.42 -14.20 -7.96
C ASP A 23 -7.41 -15.68 -8.40
N VAL A 24 -7.14 -16.56 -7.44
CA VAL A 24 -7.09 -18.01 -7.62
C VAL A 24 -7.96 -18.65 -6.53
N PRO A 25 -8.97 -19.46 -6.87
CA PRO A 25 -9.75 -20.22 -5.88
C PRO A 25 -8.85 -21.10 -5.01
N CYS A 26 -9.18 -21.20 -3.72
CA CYS A 26 -8.53 -22.13 -2.81
C CYS A 26 -9.40 -23.37 -2.60
N ASP A 27 -8.80 -24.43 -2.06
CA ASP A 27 -9.51 -25.70 -1.78
C ASP A 27 -10.63 -25.53 -0.75
N SER A 28 -10.52 -24.54 0.15
CA SER A 28 -11.60 -24.24 1.10
C SER A 28 -12.74 -23.47 0.43
N ARG A 29 -13.96 -23.98 0.63
CA ARG A 29 -15.18 -23.53 -0.04
C ARG A 29 -15.37 -22.02 0.08
N GLY A 30 -15.41 -21.33 -1.05
CA GLY A 30 -15.70 -19.89 -1.12
C GLY A 30 -14.53 -18.97 -0.76
N THR A 31 -13.32 -19.50 -0.59
CA THR A 31 -12.13 -18.67 -0.39
C THR A 31 -11.27 -18.59 -1.65
N ASN A 32 -10.61 -17.45 -1.84
CA ASN A 32 -9.66 -17.27 -2.93
C ASN A 32 -8.43 -16.50 -2.44
N ARG A 33 -7.30 -16.78 -3.07
CA ARG A 33 -6.09 -15.98 -2.96
C ARG A 33 -6.19 -14.83 -3.94
N MET A 34 -6.27 -13.61 -3.42
CA MET A 34 -6.35 -12.38 -4.19
C MET A 34 -4.96 -11.75 -4.31
N PHE A 35 -4.54 -11.46 -5.54
CA PHE A 35 -3.29 -10.77 -5.83
C PHE A 35 -3.54 -9.27 -6.05
N MET A 36 -2.74 -8.46 -5.37
CA MET A 36 -2.92 -7.01 -5.32
C MET A 36 -1.62 -6.26 -5.64
N THR A 37 -1.77 -5.10 -6.26
CA THR A 37 -0.67 -4.18 -6.59
C THR A 37 -0.99 -2.78 -6.10
N LYS A 38 0.06 -2.00 -5.82
CA LYS A 38 -0.05 -0.58 -5.45
C LYS A 38 1.12 0.16 -6.08
N THR A 39 0.81 1.21 -6.84
CA THR A 39 1.84 2.10 -7.37
C THR A 39 2.45 2.89 -6.21
N LEU A 40 3.73 2.68 -5.95
CA LEU A 40 4.48 3.50 -5.01
C LEU A 40 5.05 4.69 -5.76
N ARG A 41 4.61 5.89 -5.41
CA ARG A 41 5.28 7.11 -5.85
C ARG A 41 6.45 7.33 -4.91
N TRP A 42 7.65 7.35 -5.47
CA TRP A 42 8.79 7.86 -4.72
C TRP A 42 8.59 9.37 -4.57
N ALA A 43 8.76 9.88 -3.36
CA ALA A 43 9.07 11.28 -3.13
C ALA A 43 10.49 11.32 -2.59
N PRO A 44 11.37 12.22 -3.06
CA PRO A 44 12.62 12.47 -2.34
C PRO A 44 12.23 12.87 -0.92
N ALA A 45 12.86 12.26 0.09
CA ALA A 45 12.72 12.71 1.46
C ALA A 45 12.93 14.23 1.44
N ALA A 46 11.88 15.00 1.75
CA ALA A 46 11.96 16.44 1.78
C ALA A 46 13.20 16.77 2.62
N ARG A 47 14.20 17.40 2.01
CA ARG A 47 15.40 17.85 2.74
C ARG A 47 14.85 18.64 3.91
N ALA A 48 14.98 18.10 5.11
CA ALA A 48 14.62 18.78 6.34
C ALA A 48 15.55 20.00 6.41
N GLY A 49 15.12 21.09 5.80
CA GLY A 49 15.84 22.33 5.76
C GLY A 49 15.90 22.83 7.19
N VAL A 50 17.06 22.62 7.82
CA VAL A 50 17.45 23.31 9.04
C VAL A 50 17.17 24.78 8.79
N ARG A 51 16.15 25.31 9.47
CA ARG A 51 15.76 26.71 9.40
C ARG A 51 16.95 27.52 9.91
N ALA A 52 17.73 28.09 8.99
CA ALA A 52 18.81 29.00 9.33
C ALA A 52 18.19 30.13 10.16
N ARG A 53 18.55 30.19 11.44
CA ARG A 53 18.21 31.30 12.31
C ARG A 53 18.84 32.55 11.70
N ARG A 54 18.06 33.39 11.03
CA ARG A 54 18.46 34.76 10.72
C ARG A 54 18.53 35.52 12.04
N GLY A 55 19.72 35.56 12.64
CA GLY A 55 20.09 36.66 13.52
C GLY A 55 20.30 37.89 12.62
N ALA A 56 19.48 38.91 12.81
CA ALA A 56 19.77 40.26 12.34
C ALA A 56 19.78 41.15 13.59
N ARG A 57 20.92 41.83 13.75
CA ARG A 57 21.19 42.88 14.73
C ARG A 57 20.29 44.09 14.49
#